data_AF-A0A1K1UA76-F1
#
_entry.id   AF-A0A1K1UA76-F1
#
_cell.length_a   1.000
_cell.length_b   1.000
_cell.length_c   1.000
_cell.angle_alpha   90.00
_cell.angle_beta   90.00
_cell.angle_gamma   90.00
#
_symmetry.space_group_name_H-M   'P 1'
#
loop_
_entity.id
_entity.type
_entity.pdbx_description
1 polymer ?
#
loop_
_entity_poly.entity_id
_entity_poly.type
_entity_poly.pdbx_seq_one_letter_code
_entity_poly.pdbx_strand_id
1 'polypeptide(L)'
;MNKIWMFEALDYHKRLIPLLTLPLLLLLIVGVILLGELKSALSSGQVSMHDQPKIHIPSSEVHSVEALMRWNHPTRGNVPPGAFIPRAEQSTLINRITEFALDQAMQQPAHAG
;
A
#
# COMPACT_ATOMS: atom_id res chain seq x y z
N MET A 1 19.25 41.82 -33.90
CA MET A 1 19.61 40.65 -33.07
C MET A 1 18.98 40.79 -31.68
N ASN A 2 18.58 39.68 -31.05
CA ASN A 2 17.98 39.54 -29.70
C ASN A 2 16.46 39.72 -29.48
N LYS A 3 15.62 38.96 -30.21
CA LYS A 3 14.27 38.58 -29.70
C LYS A 3 13.91 37.09 -29.80
N ILE A 4 14.76 36.27 -30.44
CA ILE A 4 14.47 34.84 -30.66
C ILE A 4 14.77 33.99 -29.41
N TRP A 5 15.90 34.24 -28.73
CA TRP A 5 16.35 33.47 -27.56
C TRP A 5 15.44 33.55 -26.31
N MET A 6 14.60 34.59 -26.18
CA MET A 6 13.73 34.76 -25.00
C MET A 6 12.43 33.94 -25.08
N PHE A 7 11.95 33.62 -26.29
CA PHE A 7 10.78 32.75 -26.48
C PHE A 7 11.13 31.27 -26.28
N GLU A 8 12.36 30.86 -26.64
CA GLU A 8 12.82 29.47 -26.55
C GLU A 8 13.03 29.04 -25.08
N ALA A 9 13.46 29.97 -24.21
CA ALA A 9 13.60 29.73 -22.78
C ALA A 9 12.26 29.58 -22.04
N LEU A 10 11.19 30.25 -22.51
CA LEU A 10 9.85 30.13 -21.92
C LEU A 10 9.11 28.85 -22.38
N ASP A 11 9.42 28.32 -23.56
CA ASP A 11 8.84 27.06 -24.05
C ASP A 11 9.39 25.85 -23.27
N TYR A 12 10.65 25.94 -22.82
CA TYR A 12 11.28 24.92 -21.97
C TYR A 12 10.53 24.75 -20.63
N HIS A 13 10.16 25.85 -19.98
CA HIS A 13 9.41 25.82 -18.72
C HIS A 13 8.00 25.22 -18.90
N LYS A 14 7.29 25.56 -20.00
CA LYS A 14 5.95 25.02 -20.28
C LYS A 14 5.96 23.55 -20.73
N ARG A 15 7.06 23.05 -21.31
CA ARG A 15 7.23 21.64 -21.68
C ARG A 15 7.68 20.77 -20.51
N LEU A 16 8.47 21.31 -19.56
CA LEU A 16 8.96 20.54 -18.40
C LEU A 16 7.97 20.46 -17.23
N ILE A 17 7.15 21.48 -16.98
CA ILE A 17 6.12 21.42 -15.92
C ILE A 17 5.18 20.21 -16.06
N PRO A 18 4.57 19.92 -17.23
CA PRO A 18 3.74 18.72 -17.39
C PRO A 18 4.56 17.43 -17.25
N LEU A 19 5.80 17.40 -17.73
CA LEU A 19 6.66 16.22 -17.61
C LEU A 19 7.01 15.86 -16.15
N LEU A 20 7.11 16.85 -15.25
CA LEU A 20 7.35 16.63 -13.82
C LEU A 20 6.06 16.39 -13.03
N THR A 21 4.93 16.97 -13.44
CA THR A 21 3.65 16.85 -12.72
C THR A 21 2.83 15.61 -13.10
N LEU A 22 2.87 15.17 -14.37
CA LEU A 22 2.17 13.98 -14.83
C LEU A 22 2.59 12.69 -14.10
N PRO A 23 3.88 12.37 -13.90
CA PRO A 23 4.27 11.18 -13.15
C PRO A 23 3.83 11.26 -11.68
N LEU A 24 3.87 12.45 -11.06
CA LEU A 24 3.39 12.66 -9.69
C LEU A 24 1.86 12.46 -9.59
N LEU A 25 1.11 13.01 -10.55
CA LEU A 25 -0.34 12.86 -10.63
C LEU A 25 -0.74 11.39 -10.86
N LEU A 26 -0.02 10.67 -11.72
CA LEU A 26 -0.21 9.24 -11.93
C LEU A 26 0.01 8.45 -10.63
N LEU A 27 1.05 8.79 -9.87
CA LEU A 27 1.37 8.15 -8.59
C LEU A 27 0.29 8.38 -7.53
N LEU A 28 -0.34 9.56 -7.55
CA LEU A 28 -1.50 9.88 -6.72
C LEU A 28 -2.76 9.10 -7.15
N ILE A 29 -3.07 9.11 -8.44
CA ILE A 29 -4.25 8.42 -8.99
C ILE A 29 -4.17 6.91 -8.72
N VAL A 30 -3.00 6.29 -8.94
CA VAL A 30 -2.79 4.87 -8.65
C VAL A 30 -3.02 4.57 -7.16
N GLY A 31 -2.56 5.45 -6.27
CA GLY A 31 -2.78 5.31 -4.83
C GLY A 31 -4.26 5.37 -4.43
N VAL A 32 -5.02 6.30 -5.01
CA VAL A 32 -6.46 6.46 -4.76
C VAL A 32 -7.25 5.27 -5.29
N ILE A 33 -6.92 4.78 -6.48
CA ILE A 33 -7.55 3.58 -7.07
C ILE A 33 -7.30 2.37 -6.17
N LEU A 34 -6.07 2.19 -5.70
CA LEU A 34 -5.68 1.08 -4.84
C LEU A 34 -6.46 1.09 -3.51
N LEU A 35 -6.68 2.26 -2.90
CA LEU A 35 -7.52 2.42 -1.71
C LEU A 35 -8.98 2.01 -1.97
N GLY A 36 -9.53 2.40 -3.12
CA GLY A 36 -10.89 2.04 -3.51
C GLY A 36 -11.07 0.53 -3.70
N GLU A 37 -10.11 -0.11 -4.35
CA GLU A 37 -10.10 -1.57 -4.56
C GLU A 37 -9.89 -2.34 -3.26
N LEU A 38 -9.06 -1.82 -2.34
CA LEU A 38 -8.79 -2.46 -1.05
C LEU A 38 -10.06 -2.65 -0.23
N LYS A 39 -10.96 -1.66 -0.23
CA LYS A 39 -12.25 -1.76 0.47
C LYS A 39 -13.07 -2.96 0.01
N SER A 40 -13.11 -3.21 -1.30
CA SER A 40 -13.81 -4.37 -1.89
C SER A 40 -13.02 -5.67 -1.69
N ALA A 41 -11.69 -5.59 -1.67
CA ALA A 41 -10.80 -6.73 -1.46
C ALA A 41 -10.98 -7.36 -0.07
N LEU A 42 -11.17 -6.52 0.96
CA LEU A 42 -11.41 -6.97 2.34
C LEU A 42 -12.64 -7.88 2.47
N SER A 43 -13.69 -7.65 1.68
CA SER A 43 -14.92 -8.46 1.73
C SER A 43 -14.97 -9.61 0.72
N SER A 44 -14.02 -9.70 -0.21
CA SER A 44 -14.02 -10.68 -1.31
C SER A 44 -12.98 -11.80 -1.15
N GLY A 45 -12.38 -11.93 0.03
CA GLY A 45 -11.37 -12.96 0.31
C GLY A 45 -10.04 -12.77 -0.43
N GLN A 46 -9.80 -11.58 -0.99
CA GLN A 46 -8.55 -11.24 -1.66
C GLN A 46 -7.45 -10.82 -0.67
N VAL A 47 -7.85 -10.44 0.54
CA VAL A 47 -6.96 -10.09 1.64
C VAL A 47 -6.97 -11.22 2.66
N SER A 48 -5.80 -11.55 3.19
CA SER A 48 -5.60 -12.57 4.21
C SER A 48 -4.51 -12.15 5.19
N MET A 49 -4.50 -12.76 6.38
CA MET A 49 -3.46 -12.57 7.40
C MET A 49 -2.53 -13.78 7.43
N HIS A 50 -1.22 -13.53 7.47
CA HIS A 50 -0.19 -14.56 7.58
C HIS A 50 0.64 -14.31 8.83
N ASP A 51 0.91 -15.36 9.59
CA ASP A 51 1.72 -15.26 10.81
C ASP A 51 3.21 -15.46 10.49
N GLN A 52 4.03 -14.49 10.85
CA GLN A 52 5.49 -14.59 10.77
C GLN A 52 6.06 -14.86 12.18
N PRO A 53 6.60 -16.07 12.44
CA PRO A 53 7.19 -16.40 13.74
C PRO A 53 8.38 -15.51 14.10
N LYS A 54 8.45 -15.13 15.38
CA LYS A 54 9.61 -14.45 15.98
C LYS A 54 10.35 -15.45 16.86
N ILE A 55 11.51 -15.88 16.37
CA ILE A 55 12.37 -16.87 17.01
C ILE A 55 13.30 -16.17 18.02
N HIS A 56 13.31 -16.67 19.26
CA HIS A 56 14.30 -16.28 20.24
C HIS A 56 15.63 -16.98 19.94
N ILE A 57 16.62 -16.24 19.44
CA ILE A 57 17.89 -16.81 18.94
C ILE A 57 18.60 -17.71 19.99
N PRO A 58 18.70 -17.32 21.28
CA PRO A 58 19.34 -18.17 22.28
C PRO A 58 18.65 -19.51 22.58
N SER A 59 17.31 -19.58 22.56
CA SER A 59 16.54 -20.79 22.90
C SER A 59 16.05 -21.56 21.67
N SER A 60 16.07 -20.93 20.49
CA SER A 60 15.44 -21.40 19.26
C SER A 60 13.92 -21.64 19.38
N GLU A 61 13.28 -21.09 20.41
CA GLU A 61 11.84 -21.19 20.62
C GLU A 61 11.11 -20.01 19.96
N VAL A 62 9.86 -20.24 19.54
CA VAL A 62 8.98 -19.20 19.01
C VAL A 62 8.24 -18.58 20.19
N HIS A 63 8.49 -17.30 20.48
CA HIS A 63 7.82 -16.62 21.61
C HIS A 63 6.61 -15.80 21.18
N SER A 64 6.53 -15.43 19.90
CA SER A 64 5.42 -14.66 19.34
C SER A 64 5.36 -14.79 17.83
N VAL A 65 4.25 -14.36 17.25
CA VAL A 65 4.07 -14.21 15.81
C VAL A 65 3.73 -12.76 15.47
N GLU A 66 4.13 -12.33 14.28
CA GLU A 66 3.69 -11.06 13.70
C GLU A 66 2.66 -11.34 12.61
N ALA A 67 1.45 -10.82 12.81
CA ALA A 67 0.37 -10.97 11.85
C ALA A 67 0.56 -9.98 10.70
N LEU A 68 0.84 -10.50 9.51
CA LEU A 68 1.14 -9.72 8.32
C LEU A 68 0.03 -9.85 7.28
N MET A 69 -0.51 -8.71 6.86
CA MET A 69 -1.50 -8.66 5.80
C MET A 69 -0.89 -9.04 4.44
N ARG A 70 -1.65 -9.81 3.66
CA ARG A 70 -1.34 -10.22 2.29
C ARG A 70 -2.54 -9.93 1.41
N TRP A 71 -2.34 -9.11 0.38
CA TRP A 71 -3.38 -8.81 -0.59
C TRP A 71 -3.03 -9.43 -1.95
N ASN A 72 -3.78 -10.46 -2.32
CA ASN A 72 -3.71 -11.09 -3.63
C ASN A 72 -4.68 -10.38 -4.59
N HIS A 73 -4.20 -9.34 -5.27
CA HIS A 73 -4.98 -8.58 -6.23
C HIS A 73 -5.13 -9.37 -7.54
N PRO A 74 -6.33 -9.45 -8.14
CA PRO A 74 -6.58 -10.29 -9.32
C PRO A 74 -5.71 -9.94 -10.54
N THR A 75 -5.36 -8.66 -10.71
CA THR A 75 -4.53 -8.20 -11.84
C THR A 75 -3.12 -7.76 -11.45
N ARG A 76 -2.86 -7.48 -10.17
CA ARG A 76 -1.55 -6.96 -9.70
C ARG A 76 -0.74 -8.00 -8.93
N GLY A 77 -1.32 -9.18 -8.66
CA GLY A 77 -0.70 -10.21 -7.84
C GLY A 77 -0.58 -9.77 -6.39
N ASN A 78 0.51 -10.16 -5.73
CA ASN A 78 0.74 -9.83 -4.33
C ASN A 78 1.08 -8.34 -4.15
N VAL A 79 0.16 -7.58 -3.55
CA VAL A 79 0.36 -6.17 -3.21
C VAL A 79 0.87 -6.07 -1.77
N PRO A 80 2.07 -5.51 -1.53
CA PRO A 80 2.64 -5.44 -0.19
C PRO A 80 1.91 -4.40 0.69
N PRO A 81 1.82 -4.61 2.01
CA PRO A 81 1.22 -3.65 2.95
C PRO A 81 1.76 -2.23 2.81
N GLY A 82 3.07 -2.05 2.59
CA GLY A 82 3.68 -0.74 2.39
C GLY A 82 3.13 0.06 1.21
N ALA A 83 2.46 -0.59 0.25
CA ALA A 83 1.82 0.11 -0.87
C ALA A 83 0.47 0.74 -0.51
N PHE A 84 -0.24 0.22 0.50
CA PHE A 84 -1.60 0.67 0.81
C PHE A 84 -1.81 1.14 2.25
N ILE A 85 -1.08 0.60 3.23
CA ILE A 85 -1.21 0.97 4.66
C ILE A 85 -0.97 2.46 4.90
N PRO A 86 0.11 3.10 4.39
CA PRO A 86 0.35 4.53 4.65
C PRO A 86 -0.77 5.43 4.14
N ARG A 87 -1.44 5.01 3.05
CA ARG A 87 -2.57 5.76 2.50
C ARG A 87 -3.87 5.45 3.24
N ALA A 88 -4.04 4.22 3.70
CA ALA A 88 -5.16 3.83 4.54
C ALA A 88 -5.16 4.60 5.87
N GLU A 89 -4.00 4.78 6.50
CA GLU A 89 -3.80 5.57 7.73
C GLU A 89 -4.23 7.04 7.57
N GLN A 90 -4.08 7.60 6.37
CA GLN A 90 -4.53 8.96 6.04
C GLN A 90 -6.04 9.04 5.76
N SER A 91 -6.76 7.93 5.90
CA SER A 91 -8.18 7.81 5.58
C SER A 91 -8.94 7.08 6.70
N THR A 92 -10.28 7.02 6.60
CA THR A 92 -11.09 6.20 7.52
C THR A 92 -11.04 4.70 7.19
N LEU A 93 -10.38 4.30 6.09
CA LEU A 93 -10.26 2.90 5.71
C LEU A 93 -9.37 2.11 6.69
N ILE A 94 -8.44 2.77 7.39
CA ILE A 94 -7.59 2.11 8.39
C ILE A 94 -8.42 1.38 9.45
N ASN A 95 -9.54 1.96 9.89
CA ASN A 95 -10.42 1.34 10.89
C ASN A 95 -10.99 0.01 10.37
N ARG A 96 -11.41 -0.06 9.10
CA ARG A 96 -11.91 -1.30 8.49
C ARG A 96 -10.82 -2.35 8.32
N ILE A 97 -9.59 -1.92 8.02
CA ILE A 97 -8.43 -2.82 7.93
C ILE A 97 -8.13 -3.40 9.32
N THR A 98 -8.17 -2.57 10.36
CA THR A 98 -7.98 -3.01 11.75
C THR A 98 -9.06 -3.98 12.19
N GLU A 99 -10.34 -3.66 11.93
CA GLU A 99 -11.47 -4.57 12.20
C GLU A 99 -11.28 -5.92 11.50
N PHE A 100 -10.98 -5.89 10.20
CA PHE A 100 -10.69 -7.11 9.43
C PHE A 100 -9.54 -7.91 10.03
N ALA A 101 -8.44 -7.26 10.41
CA ALA A 101 -7.28 -7.93 10.98
C ALA A 101 -7.60 -8.58 12.33
N LEU A 102 -8.39 -7.92 13.17
CA LEU A 102 -8.88 -8.47 14.44
C LEU A 102 -9.79 -9.67 14.22
N ASP A 103 -10.75 -9.57 13.29
CA ASP A 103 -11.65 -10.66 12.96
C ASP A 103 -10.88 -11.90 12.48
N GLN A 104 -9.86 -11.71 11.63
CA GLN A 104 -9.00 -12.80 11.17
C GLN A 104 -8.16 -13.40 12.30
N ALA A 105 -7.60 -12.56 13.18
CA ALA A 105 -6.83 -13.04 14.33
C ALA A 105 -7.69 -13.86 15.31
N MET A 106 -8.96 -13.50 15.49
CA MET A 106 -9.90 -14.26 16.32
C MET A 106 -10.34 -15.59 15.69
N GLN A 107 -10.31 -15.69 14.36
CA GLN A 107 -10.63 -16.92 13.62
C GLN A 107 -9.46 -17.90 13.56
N GLN A 108 -8.23 -17.41 13.74
CA GLN A 108 -7.05 -18.26 13.85
C GLN A 108 -7.06 -18.98 15.21
N PRO A 109 -6.81 -20.30 15.26
CA PRO A 109 -6.64 -20.99 16.52
C PRO A 109 -5.50 -20.32 17.30
N ALA A 110 -5.68 -20.14 18.61
CA ALA A 110 -4.62 -19.59 19.47
C ALA A 110 -3.36 -20.43 19.29
N HIS A 111 -2.33 -19.86 18.67
CA HIS A 111 -1.03 -20.50 18.53
C HIS A 111 -0.34 -20.43 19.90
N ALA A 112 -0.83 -21.25 20.83
CA ALA A 112 -0.14 -21.59 22.06
C ALA A 112 0.80 -22.74 21.72
N GLY A 113 2.02 -22.40 21.34
CA GLY A 113 3.14 -23.32 21.17
C GLY A 113 4.35 -22.71 21.85
#